data_AF-A0A4Y9RL75-F1
#
_entry.id   AF-A0A4Y9RL75-F1
#
_cell.length_a   1.000
_cell.length_b   1.000
_cell.length_c   1.000
_cell.angle_alpha   90.00
_cell.angle_beta   90.00
_cell.angle_gamma   90.00
#
_symmetry.space_group_name_H-M   'P 1'
#
loop_
_entity.id
_entity.type
_entity.pdbx_description
1 polymer ?
#
loop_
_entity_poly.entity_id
_entity_poly.type
_entity_poly.pdbx_seq_one_letter_code
_entity_poly.pdbx_strand_id
1 'polypeptide(L)' 'MIQHKIRPSPVILALAKWVRGEAVREESLCRMQQFGFIHPDVNGTLQLTLPGKQALEENGLA' A
#
# COMPACT_ATOMS: atom_id res chain seq x y z
N MET A 1 -20.76 9.82 -19.42
CA MET A 1 -19.96 8.89 -18.60
C MET A 1 -19.05 9.72 -17.70
N ILE A 2 -19.42 9.92 -16.43
CA ILE A 2 -18.56 10.65 -15.49
C ILE A 2 -17.43 9.68 -15.12
N GLN A 3 -16.25 9.88 -15.70
CA GLN A 3 -15.02 9.26 -15.20
C GLN A 3 -14.75 9.87 -13.83
N HIS A 4 -15.31 9.27 -12.77
CA HIS A 4 -14.79 9.50 -11.44
C HIS A 4 -13.36 8.98 -11.47
N LYS A 5 -12.39 9.89 -11.63
CA LYS A 5 -11.00 9.61 -11.28
C LYS A 5 -11.01 9.29 -9.79
N ILE A 6 -11.19 8.02 -9.46
CA ILE A 6 -11.07 7.51 -8.11
C ILE A 6 -9.62 7.83 -7.73
N ARG A 7 -9.45 8.88 -6.93
CA ARG A 7 -8.12 9.20 -6.42
C ARG A 7 -7.75 8.05 -5.49
N PRO A 8 -6.57 7.44 -5.64
CA PRO A 8 -6.13 6.40 -4.73
C PRO A 8 -6.20 6.92 -3.30
N SER A 9 -6.69 6.08 -2.40
CA SER A 9 -6.81 6.47 -1.00
C SER A 9 -5.43 6.81 -0.42
N PRO A 10 -5.35 7.64 0.65
CA PRO A 10 -4.06 8.01 1.24
C PRO A 10 -3.19 6.82 1.64
N VAL A 11 -3.81 5.70 2.03
CA VAL A 11 -3.07 4.48 2.40
C VAL A 11 -2.46 3.78 1.17
N ILE A 12 -3.15 3.77 0.03
CA ILE A 12 -2.63 3.20 -1.22
C ILE A 12 -1.49 4.06 -1.79
N LEU A 13 -1.60 5.39 -1.69
CA LEU A 13 -0.50 6.29 -2.04
C LEU A 13 0.73 6.07 -1.13
N ALA A 14 0.51 5.90 0.16
CA ALA A 14 1.59 5.60 1.09
C ALA A 14 2.20 4.22 0.81
N LEU A 15 1.39 3.21 0.46
CA LEU A 15 1.87 1.89 0.06
C LEU A 15 2.78 1.97 -1.16
N ALA A 16 2.38 2.72 -2.18
CA ALA A 16 3.19 2.93 -3.39
C ALA A 16 4.53 3.60 -3.09
N LYS A 17 4.54 4.60 -2.20
CA LYS A 17 5.77 5.26 -1.72
C LYS A 17 6.68 4.27 -0.99
N TRP A 18 6.11 3.48 -0.08
CA TRP A 18 6.86 2.48 0.68
C TRP A 18 7.51 1.42 -0.23
N VAL A 19 6.77 0.91 -1.22
CA VAL A 19 7.30 -0.06 -2.21
C VAL A 19 8.46 0.53 -3.04
N ARG A 20 8.44 1.84 -3.29
CA ARG A 20 9.54 2.57 -3.96
C ARG A 20 10.76 2.83 -3.05
N GLY A 21 10.71 2.41 -1.79
CA GLY A 21 11.75 2.67 -0.79
C GLY A 21 11.70 4.07 -0.19
N GLU A 22 10.62 4.83 -0.40
CA GLU A 22 10.45 6.15 0.20
C GLU A 22 10.06 6.02 1.68
N ALA A 23 10.52 6.97 2.50
CA ALA A 23 10.14 7.05 3.90
C ALA A 23 8.64 7.32 4.04
N VAL A 24 7.96 6.49 4.82
CA VAL A 24 6.55 6.65 5.19
C VAL A 24 6.43 6.76 6.70
N ARG A 25 5.37 7.44 7.16
CA ARG A 25 5.11 7.58 8.59
C ARG A 25 4.71 6.24 9.19
N GLU A 26 5.07 6.02 10.45
CA GLU A 26 4.71 4.80 11.20
C GLU A 26 3.20 4.56 11.23
N GLU A 27 2.39 5.62 11.37
CA GLU A 27 0.92 5.52 11.28
C GLU A 27 0.47 4.91 9.95
N SER A 28 1.14 5.28 8.84
CA SER A 28 0.81 4.73 7.52
C SER A 28 1.17 3.25 7.43
N LEU A 29 2.31 2.82 8.00
CA LEU A 29 2.69 1.41 8.09
C LEU A 29 1.69 0.61 8.93
N CYS A 30 1.24 1.15 10.05
CA CYS A 30 0.23 0.52 10.90
C CYS A 30 -1.08 0.34 10.13
N ARG A 31 -1.55 1.37 9.41
CA ARG A 31 -2.75 1.25 8.56
C ARG A 31 -2.55 0.23 7.44
N MET A 32 -1.42 0.24 6.74
CA MET A 32 -1.14 -0.75 5.68
C MET A 32 -1.21 -2.18 6.21
N GLN A 33 -0.73 -2.43 7.43
CA GLN A 33 -0.85 -3.73 8.10
C GLN A 33 -2.31 -4.05 8.48
N GLN A 34 -3.06 -3.09 9.02
CA GLN A 34 -4.48 -3.26 9.34
C GLN A 34 -5.34 -3.58 8.12
N PHE A 35 -5.01 -3.01 6.96
CA PHE A 35 -5.65 -3.34 5.68
C PHE A 35 -5.11 -4.64 5.05
N GLY A 36 -4.11 -5.28 5.64
CA GLY A 36 -3.51 -6.51 5.14
C GLY A 36 -2.66 -6.32 3.89
N PHE A 37 -2.23 -5.10 3.57
CA PHE A 37 -1.40 -4.80 2.39
C PHE A 37 0.07 -5.14 2.59
N ILE A 38 0.55 -5.08 3.84
CA ILE A 38 1.90 -5.49 4.21
C ILE A 38 1.83 -6.37 5.46
N HIS A 39 2.72 -7.34 5.58
CA HIS A 39 2.82 -8.21 6.74
C HIS A 39 4.30 -8.49 7.07
N PRO A 40 4.65 -8.62 8.36
CA PRO A 40 5.98 -9.08 8.73
C PRO A 40 6.17 -10.54 8.33
N ASP A 41 7.30 -10.84 7.71
CA ASP A 41 7.79 -12.20 7.47
C ASP A 41 8.34 -12.82 8.78
N VAL A 42 8.77 -14.09 8.75
CA VAL A 42 9.36 -14.81 9.90
C VAL A 42 10.55 -14.08 10.53
N ASN A 43 11.23 -13.21 9.78
CA ASN A 43 12.34 -12.38 10.25
C ASN A 43 11.90 -11.00 10.78
N GLY A 44 10.60 -10.73 10.87
CA GLY A 44 10.05 -9.42 11.26
C GLY A 44 10.18 -8.34 10.19
N THR A 45 10.63 -8.69 8.98
CA THR A 45 10.74 -7.75 7.85
C THR A 45 9.38 -7.60 7.18
N LEU A 46 8.89 -6.36 7.03
CA LEU A 46 7.63 -6.08 6.34
C LEU A 46 7.74 -6.44 4.85
N GLN A 47 6.83 -7.28 4.37
CA GLN A 47 6.71 -7.67 2.97
C GLN A 47 5.34 -7.25 2.41
N LEU A 48 5.31 -6.95 1.11
CA LEU A 48 4.08 -6.68 0.37
C LEU A 48 3.27 -7.97 0.21
N THR A 49 1.98 -7.93 0.54
CA THR A 49 1.06 -9.06 0.38
C THR A 49 0.43 -9.07 -1.01
N LEU A 50 -0.22 -10.18 -1.38
CA LEU A 50 -1.00 -10.25 -2.62
C LEU A 50 -2.12 -9.18 -2.68
N PRO A 51 -2.94 -8.98 -1.62
CA PRO A 51 -3.89 -7.86 -1.58
C PRO A 51 -3.24 -6.48 -1.76
N GLY A 52 -2.07 -6.25 -1.15
CA GLY A 52 -1.33 -4.99 -1.32
C GLY A 52 -0.89 -4.77 -2.76
N LYS A 53 -0.40 -5.82 -3.43
CA LYS A 53 -0.03 -5.77 -4.84
C LYS A 53 -1.23 -5.49 -5.74
N GLN A 54 -2.33 -6.21 -5.55
CA GLN A 54 -3.56 -6.00 -6.32
C GLN A 54 -4.09 -4.58 -6.15
N ALA A 55 -4.09 -4.05 -4.94
CA ALA A 55 -4.55 -2.69 -4.68
C ALA A 55 -3.68 -1.63 -5.38
N LEU A 56 -2.37 -1.88 -5.58
CA LEU A 56 -1.52 -1.01 -6.39
C LEU A 56 -1.86 -1.12 -7.88
N GLU A 57 -2.06 -2.33 -8.40
CA GLU A 57 -2.43 -2.57 -9.81
C GLU A 57 -3.78 -1.94 -10.17
N GLU A 58 -4.80 -2.10 -9.32
CA GLU A 58 -6.12 -1.49 -9.50
C GLU A 58 -6.09 0.05 -9.50
N ASN A 59 -5.07 0.64 -8.88
CA ASN A 59 -4.85 2.08 -8.84
C ASN A 59 -3.80 2.57 -9.85
N GLY A 60 -3.22 1.68 -10.67
CA GLY A 60 -2.19 2.03 -11.65
C GLY A 60 -0.87 2.52 -11.02
N LEU A 61 -0.50 1.96 -9.87
CA LEU A 61 0.67 2.36 -9.06
C LEU A 61 1.73 1.25 -8.91
N ALA A 62 1.45 0.06 -9.46
CA ALA A 62 2.36 -1.09 -9.50
C ALA A 62 3.32 -1.04 -10.70
#